data_AF-A0A926DSY2-F1
#
_entry.id   AF-A0A926DSY2-F1
#
_cell.length_a   1.000
_cell.length_b   1.000
_cell.length_c   1.000
_cell.angle_alpha   90.00
_cell.angle_beta   90.00
_cell.angle_gamma   90.00
#
_symmetry.space_group_name_H-M   'P 1'
#
loop_
_entity.id
_entity.type
_entity.pdbx_description
1 polymer ?
#
loop_
_entity_poly.entity_id
_entity_poly.type
_entity_poly.pdbx_seq_one_letter_code
_entity_poly.pdbx_strand_id
1 'polypeptide(L)'
;MRRRLAVILVILTLGLCGCRAEDARNTVDQLRGTYARSEAATYYNGYYGVEIYVPQGWWVRQDAIVNLAEDRADTMERSQFVAEEYESGNAYIPLIRMSNEKNTAHDDNTVFQAYVEEYTGFSSVEEFADASAQVLSQSSDGYEYEVIERDRVFLQGLEFEMFTQEVTQDESVPYRCEYYIREIQEDTYLTIYVDYWPDSEKSVEDARRALQECFRIVQEYEQVA
;
A
#
# COMPACT_ATOMS: atom_id res chain seq x y z
N MET A 1 -4.14 56.72 8.85
CA MET A 1 -3.38 55.76 8.01
C MET A 1 -2.31 55.11 8.86
N ARG A 2 -2.38 53.79 9.09
CA ARG A 2 -1.24 52.87 9.36
C ARG A 2 -1.79 51.46 9.65
N ARG A 3 -2.31 50.81 8.61
CA ARG A 3 -2.49 49.34 8.52
C ARG A 3 -1.32 48.81 7.70
N ARG A 4 -0.20 48.44 8.31
CA ARG A 4 0.90 47.70 7.66
C ARG A 4 1.73 46.97 8.72
N LEU A 5 1.22 45.85 9.23
CA LEU A 5 1.96 44.88 10.06
C LEU A 5 1.15 43.57 10.10
N ALA A 6 1.07 42.88 8.96
CA ALA A 6 0.48 41.54 8.89
C ALA A 6 1.00 40.68 7.71
N VAL A 7 2.02 41.12 6.97
CA VAL A 7 2.43 40.45 5.70
C VAL A 7 3.73 39.65 5.85
N ILE A 8 4.42 39.71 7.00
CA ILE A 8 5.71 39.02 7.18
C ILE A 8 5.56 37.62 7.82
N LEU A 9 4.36 37.23 8.29
CA LEU A 9 4.16 35.93 8.95
C LEU A 9 3.71 34.78 8.02
N VAL A 10 3.50 35.03 6.72
CA VAL A 10 2.98 34.01 5.77
C VAL A 10 4.09 33.39 4.91
N ILE A 11 5.29 33.98 4.87
CA ILE A 11 6.40 33.48 4.03
C ILE A 11 7.25 32.44 4.77
N LEU A 12 7.23 32.40 6.10
CA LEU A 12 8.00 31.45 6.91
C LEU A 12 7.33 30.08 7.11
N THR A 13 6.00 29.98 6.91
CA THR A 13 5.29 28.69 6.98
C THR A 13 5.35 27.90 5.67
N LEU A 14 5.51 28.56 4.51
CA LEU A 14 5.61 27.88 3.21
C LEU A 14 7.02 27.32 2.93
N GLY A 15 8.06 27.84 3.57
CA GLY A 15 9.44 27.37 3.38
C GLY A 15 9.77 26.04 4.05
N LEU A 16 9.01 25.65 5.09
CA LEU A 16 9.30 24.42 5.87
C LEU A 16 8.60 23.18 5.31
N CYS A 17 7.45 23.33 4.63
CA CYS A 17 6.75 22.20 4.01
C CYS A 17 7.47 21.69 2.75
N GLY A 18 8.12 22.58 1.99
CA GLY A 18 8.84 22.22 0.77
C GLY A 18 10.06 21.31 1.02
N CYS A 19 10.83 21.57 2.09
CA CYS A 19 12.00 20.77 2.43
C CYS A 19 11.63 19.34 2.82
N ARG A 20 10.57 19.14 3.60
CA ARG A 20 10.14 17.79 4.02
C ARG A 20 9.73 16.90 2.85
N ALA A 21 9.03 17.44 1.85
CA ALA A 21 8.61 16.64 0.69
C ALA A 21 9.79 16.27 -0.23
N GLU A 22 10.76 17.18 -0.40
CA GLU A 22 11.97 16.92 -1.17
C GLU A 22 12.93 15.95 -0.46
N ASP A 23 13.07 16.07 0.86
CA ASP A 23 13.83 15.14 1.71
C ASP A 23 13.21 13.73 1.72
N ALA A 24 11.88 13.63 1.76
CA ALA A 24 11.17 12.36 1.70
C ALA A 24 11.38 11.64 0.36
N ARG A 25 11.31 12.36 -0.77
CA ARG A 25 11.59 11.79 -2.11
C ARG A 25 13.03 11.31 -2.25
N ASN A 26 13.99 12.10 -1.80
CA ASN A 26 15.40 11.69 -1.79
C ASN A 26 15.65 10.45 -0.93
N THR A 27 14.91 10.32 0.18
CA THR A 27 14.99 9.15 1.06
C THR A 27 14.40 7.90 0.39
N VAL A 28 13.25 8.02 -0.27
CA VAL A 28 12.63 6.92 -1.05
C VAL A 28 13.58 6.40 -2.13
N ASP A 29 14.21 7.30 -2.89
CA ASP A 29 15.14 6.89 -3.95
C ASP A 29 16.37 6.16 -3.41
N GLN A 30 16.86 6.53 -2.22
CA GLN A 30 17.98 5.85 -1.57
C GLN A 30 17.61 4.48 -1.00
N LEU A 31 16.37 4.32 -0.56
CA LEU A 31 15.88 3.10 0.10
C LEU A 31 15.22 2.12 -0.88
N ARG A 32 15.12 2.46 -2.16
CA ARG A 32 14.36 1.70 -3.15
C ARG A 32 14.77 0.23 -3.19
N GLY A 33 13.80 -0.66 -2.96
CA GLY A 33 13.98 -2.12 -2.99
C GLY A 33 14.80 -2.70 -1.83
N THR A 34 15.10 -1.91 -0.79
CA THR A 34 15.84 -2.39 0.38
C THR A 34 14.90 -2.97 1.44
N TYR A 35 15.21 -4.18 1.91
CA TYR A 35 14.45 -4.86 2.97
C TYR A 35 15.25 -4.88 4.28
N ALA A 36 14.60 -4.49 5.37
CA ALA A 36 15.15 -4.58 6.73
C ALA A 36 14.14 -5.18 7.70
N ARG A 37 14.60 -5.52 8.90
CA ARG A 37 13.69 -5.87 9.99
C ARG A 37 12.92 -4.62 10.40
N SER A 38 11.63 -4.79 10.71
CA SER A 38 10.80 -3.70 11.18
C SER A 38 11.35 -3.08 12.46
N GLU A 39 11.30 -1.75 12.55
CA GLU A 39 11.68 -1.01 13.76
C GLU A 39 10.51 -0.93 14.74
N ALA A 40 9.26 -0.98 14.24
CA ALA A 40 8.04 -1.02 15.01
C ALA A 40 7.23 -2.32 14.77
N ALA A 41 6.44 -2.74 15.76
CA ALA A 41 5.49 -3.85 15.59
C ALA A 41 4.24 -3.42 14.82
N THR A 42 3.91 -2.13 14.87
CA THR A 42 2.73 -1.55 14.25
C THR A 42 3.07 -0.18 13.68
N TYR A 43 2.49 0.13 12.53
CA TYR A 43 2.59 1.40 11.84
C TYR A 43 1.21 2.00 11.59
N TYR A 44 1.18 3.32 11.42
CA TYR A 44 -0.05 4.11 11.35
C TYR A 44 -0.04 5.07 10.17
N ASN A 45 -1.18 5.16 9.49
CA ASN A 45 -1.52 6.29 8.63
C ASN A 45 -2.87 6.85 9.09
N GLY A 46 -2.85 7.84 9.98
CA GLY A 46 -4.08 8.45 10.49
C GLY A 46 -4.88 9.24 9.45
N TYR A 47 -4.29 9.72 8.35
CA TYR A 47 -5.03 10.40 7.28
C TYR A 47 -6.02 9.45 6.59
N TYR A 48 -5.58 8.23 6.27
CA TYR A 48 -6.43 7.19 5.70
C TYR A 48 -7.10 6.29 6.76
N GLY A 49 -6.82 6.51 8.05
CA GLY A 49 -7.35 5.68 9.14
C GLY A 49 -6.89 4.23 9.08
N VAL A 50 -5.63 4.00 8.70
CA VAL A 50 -5.06 2.65 8.53
C VAL A 50 -4.04 2.35 9.61
N GLU A 51 -4.15 1.18 10.23
CA GLU A 51 -3.16 0.60 11.13
C GLU A 51 -2.65 -0.72 10.52
N ILE A 52 -1.33 -0.88 10.50
CA ILE A 52 -0.66 -2.01 9.87
C ILE A 52 0.23 -2.68 10.90
N TYR A 53 -0.04 -3.94 11.20
CA TYR A 53 0.80 -4.76 12.06
C TYR A 53 1.84 -5.51 11.24
N VAL A 54 3.08 -5.56 11.73
CA VAL A 54 4.18 -6.30 11.12
C VAL A 54 4.41 -7.59 11.90
N PRO A 55 4.13 -8.77 11.32
CA PRO A 55 4.33 -10.01 12.03
C PRO A 55 5.81 -10.23 12.38
N GLN A 56 6.04 -10.83 13.55
CA GLN A 56 7.39 -11.16 13.97
C GLN A 56 8.09 -12.02 12.90
N GLY A 57 9.32 -11.66 12.55
CA GLY A 57 10.12 -12.41 11.60
C GLY A 57 9.87 -12.06 10.14
N TRP A 58 9.05 -11.05 9.84
CA TRP A 58 8.91 -10.50 8.50
C TRP A 58 9.95 -9.39 8.22
N TRP A 59 10.18 -9.13 6.95
CA TRP A 59 11.04 -8.08 6.43
C TRP A 59 10.18 -7.00 5.78
N VAL A 60 10.55 -5.75 5.95
CA VAL A 60 9.79 -4.59 5.46
C VAL A 60 10.64 -3.82 4.45
N ARG A 61 10.04 -3.49 3.30
CA ARG A 61 10.64 -2.64 2.27
C ARG A 61 10.67 -1.20 2.79
N GLN A 62 11.86 -0.63 2.93
CA GLN A 62 12.08 0.59 3.71
C GLN A 62 11.53 1.86 3.04
N ASP A 63 11.47 1.89 1.72
CA ASP A 63 10.82 2.96 0.95
C ASP A 63 9.29 2.92 1.04
N ALA A 64 8.69 1.78 1.35
CA ALA A 64 7.25 1.67 1.46
C ALA A 64 6.69 2.27 2.76
N ILE A 65 7.46 2.30 3.85
CA ILE A 65 7.01 2.79 5.17
C ILE A 65 7.14 4.31 5.35
N VAL A 66 7.63 5.05 4.36
CA VAL A 66 7.84 6.51 4.46
C VAL A 66 6.55 7.30 4.64
N ASN A 67 5.41 6.69 4.30
CA ASN A 67 4.08 7.29 4.45
C ASN A 67 3.39 6.85 5.76
N LEU A 68 4.11 6.16 6.65
CA LEU A 68 3.61 5.67 7.92
C LEU A 68 4.38 6.27 9.10
N ALA A 69 3.72 6.33 10.25
CA ALA A 69 4.30 6.70 11.53
C ALA A 69 4.30 5.50 12.50
N GLU A 70 5.27 5.46 13.41
CA GLU A 70 5.33 4.44 14.47
C GLU A 70 4.38 4.77 15.65
N ASP A 71 4.03 6.05 15.80
CA ASP A 71 3.02 6.52 16.75
C ASP A 71 1.87 7.17 15.98
N ARG A 72 0.63 6.89 16.40
CA ARG A 72 -0.58 7.50 15.84
C ARG A 72 -0.54 9.03 15.88
N ALA A 73 0.02 9.61 16.94
CA ALA A 73 0.09 11.05 17.14
C ALA A 73 1.00 11.75 16.11
N ASP A 74 1.92 11.01 15.50
CA ASP A 74 2.90 11.53 14.55
C ASP A 74 2.50 11.31 13.07
N THR A 75 1.22 10.97 12.84
CA THR A 75 0.66 10.82 11.49
C THR A 75 0.95 12.05 10.63
N MET A 76 1.43 11.81 9.42
CA MET A 76 1.70 12.83 8.42
C MET A 76 0.43 13.36 7.76
N GLU A 77 0.47 14.62 7.36
CA GLU A 77 -0.55 15.24 6.51
C GLU A 77 -0.45 14.73 5.07
N ARG A 78 -1.59 14.71 4.34
CA ARG A 78 -1.64 14.24 2.93
C ARG A 78 -0.63 14.89 2.01
N SER A 79 -0.32 16.17 2.22
CA SER A 79 0.66 16.93 1.41
C SER A 79 2.11 16.41 1.51
N GLN A 80 2.39 15.57 2.50
CA GLN A 80 3.72 15.02 2.75
C GLN A 80 3.90 13.61 2.16
N PHE A 81 2.84 12.98 1.66
CA PHE A 81 2.93 11.63 1.12
C PHE A 81 3.74 11.56 -0.17
N VAL A 82 4.54 10.51 -0.28
CA VAL A 82 5.30 10.16 -1.47
C VAL A 82 4.56 9.07 -2.23
N ALA A 83 4.20 9.36 -3.47
CA ALA A 83 3.61 8.39 -4.38
C ALA A 83 4.68 7.74 -5.26
N GLU A 84 4.47 6.48 -5.64
CA GLU A 84 5.23 5.76 -6.66
C GLU A 84 4.39 5.68 -7.94
N GLU A 85 5.05 5.73 -9.09
CA GLU A 85 4.40 5.55 -10.40
C GLU A 85 4.51 4.08 -10.84
N TYR A 86 3.40 3.49 -11.27
CA TYR A 86 3.39 2.27 -12.07
C TYR A 86 4.03 2.54 -13.43
N GLU A 87 4.51 1.48 -14.09
CA GLU A 87 5.01 1.58 -15.47
C GLU A 87 3.94 2.07 -16.47
N SER A 88 2.67 1.84 -16.14
CA SER A 88 1.52 2.36 -16.90
C SER A 88 1.32 3.88 -16.77
N GLY A 89 2.12 4.57 -15.94
CA GLY A 89 2.05 6.02 -15.69
C GLY A 89 1.03 6.44 -14.63
N ASN A 90 0.31 5.47 -14.06
CA ASN A 90 -0.56 5.64 -12.90
C ASN A 90 0.27 5.76 -11.62
N ALA A 91 -0.27 6.28 -10.52
CA ALA A 91 0.47 6.44 -9.27
C ALA A 91 -0.30 5.92 -8.07
N TYR A 92 0.43 5.37 -7.11
CA TYR A 92 -0.10 4.86 -5.86
C TYR A 92 0.74 5.33 -4.68
N ILE A 93 0.15 5.39 -3.49
CA ILE A 93 0.80 5.78 -2.25
C ILE A 93 1.10 4.49 -1.49
N PRO A 94 2.36 3.99 -1.49
CA PRO A 94 2.70 2.80 -0.72
C PRO A 94 2.49 3.08 0.76
N LEU A 95 1.83 2.15 1.46
CA LEU A 95 1.75 2.18 2.92
C LEU A 95 2.77 1.21 3.50
N ILE A 96 2.75 -0.04 3.06
CA ILE A 96 3.77 -1.01 3.46
C ILE A 96 3.97 -2.04 2.36
N ARG A 97 5.17 -2.60 2.27
CA ARG A 97 5.43 -3.87 1.59
C ARG A 97 6.30 -4.73 2.49
N MET A 98 5.87 -5.96 2.72
CA MET A 98 6.52 -6.91 3.61
C MET A 98 6.68 -8.26 2.97
N SER A 99 7.64 -9.04 3.44
CA SER A 99 7.86 -10.41 3.02
C SER A 99 8.26 -11.28 4.20
N ASN A 100 7.79 -12.53 4.23
CA ASN A 100 8.19 -13.50 5.26
C ASN A 100 9.67 -13.93 5.10
N GLU A 101 10.27 -13.73 3.93
CA GLU A 101 11.65 -14.06 3.59
C GLU A 101 12.45 -12.82 3.18
N LYS A 102 13.78 -12.90 3.29
CA LYS A 102 14.62 -11.79 2.77
C LYS A 102 14.78 -11.85 1.25
N ASN A 103 14.72 -13.06 0.70
CA ASN A 103 14.84 -13.32 -0.73
C ASN A 103 13.46 -13.70 -1.27
N THR A 104 12.87 -12.81 -2.08
CA THR A 104 11.49 -12.93 -2.54
C THR A 104 11.30 -13.95 -3.68
N ALA A 105 12.38 -14.55 -4.19
CA ALA A 105 12.36 -15.54 -5.27
C ALA A 105 12.23 -17.01 -4.79
N HIS A 106 11.95 -17.22 -3.51
CA HIS A 106 11.80 -18.56 -2.91
C HIS A 106 10.33 -19.02 -2.97
N ASP A 107 10.07 -20.30 -3.20
CA ASP A 107 8.71 -20.88 -3.26
C ASP A 107 7.94 -20.81 -1.93
N ASP A 108 8.65 -20.79 -0.80
CA ASP A 108 8.05 -20.49 0.51
C ASP A 108 7.82 -18.99 0.80
N ASN A 109 8.19 -18.09 -0.12
CA ASN A 109 8.00 -16.65 0.09
C ASN A 109 6.51 -16.27 0.04
N THR A 110 6.16 -15.25 0.79
CA THR A 110 4.87 -14.56 0.77
C THR A 110 5.13 -13.08 0.89
N VAL A 111 4.59 -12.28 -0.03
CA VAL A 111 4.59 -10.82 0.05
C VAL A 111 3.22 -10.35 0.50
N PHE A 112 3.21 -9.35 1.37
CA PHE A 112 2.03 -8.55 1.70
C PHE A 112 2.33 -7.10 1.34
N GLN A 113 1.41 -6.43 0.66
CA GLN A 113 1.49 -5.00 0.40
C GLN A 113 0.15 -4.34 0.68
N ALA A 114 0.20 -3.16 1.27
CA ALA A 114 -0.95 -2.27 1.36
C ALA A 114 -0.57 -0.92 0.74
N TYR A 115 -1.48 -0.36 -0.04
CA TYR A 115 -1.28 0.93 -0.68
C TYR A 115 -2.62 1.60 -0.98
N VAL A 116 -2.57 2.91 -1.22
CA VAL A 116 -3.75 3.72 -1.53
C VAL A 116 -3.63 4.30 -2.94
N GLU A 117 -4.75 4.32 -3.64
CA GLU A 117 -4.91 4.92 -4.96
C GLU A 117 -6.02 5.97 -4.90
N GLU A 118 -5.73 7.16 -5.41
CA GLU A 118 -6.69 8.28 -5.45
C GLU A 118 -7.08 8.55 -6.91
N TYR A 119 -8.26 8.08 -7.30
CA TYR A 119 -8.75 8.14 -8.68
C TYR A 119 -10.20 8.60 -8.74
N THR A 120 -10.41 9.73 -9.39
CA THR A 120 -11.76 10.20 -9.72
C THR A 120 -12.32 9.47 -10.93
N GLY A 121 -13.63 9.30 -10.97
CA GLY A 121 -14.35 8.94 -12.20
C GLY A 121 -14.81 7.49 -12.30
N PHE A 122 -14.59 6.70 -11.24
CA PHE A 122 -15.23 5.40 -11.07
C PHE A 122 -16.57 5.58 -10.34
N SER A 123 -17.59 4.87 -10.79
CA SER A 123 -18.93 4.93 -10.19
C SER A 123 -19.11 3.96 -9.02
N SER A 124 -18.17 3.02 -8.83
CA SER A 124 -18.17 2.03 -7.77
C SER A 124 -16.78 1.41 -7.57
N VAL A 125 -16.56 0.80 -6.40
CA VAL A 125 -15.37 -0.02 -6.13
C VAL A 125 -15.23 -1.22 -7.08
N GLU A 126 -16.35 -1.82 -7.53
CA GLU A 126 -16.35 -2.93 -8.49
C GLU A 126 -15.77 -2.48 -9.84
N GLU A 127 -16.19 -1.31 -10.33
CA GLU A 127 -15.66 -0.74 -11.58
C GLU A 127 -14.16 -0.44 -11.48
N PHE A 128 -13.72 0.06 -10.32
CA PHE A 128 -12.30 0.29 -10.05
C PHE A 128 -11.51 -1.03 -10.00
N ALA A 129 -12.01 -2.05 -9.29
CA ALA A 129 -11.37 -3.37 -9.23
C ALA A 129 -11.28 -4.05 -10.61
N ASP A 130 -12.32 -3.88 -11.45
CA ASP A 130 -12.31 -4.35 -12.83
C ASP A 130 -11.23 -3.68 -13.68
N ALA A 131 -11.10 -2.35 -13.58
CA ALA A 131 -10.06 -1.61 -14.27
C ALA A 131 -8.67 -2.00 -13.78
N SER A 132 -8.47 -2.15 -12.47
CA SER A 132 -7.21 -2.59 -11.87
C SER A 132 -6.80 -3.98 -12.35
N ALA A 133 -7.73 -4.94 -12.36
CA ALA A 133 -7.46 -6.28 -12.88
C ALA A 133 -7.06 -6.26 -14.36
N GLN A 134 -7.69 -5.42 -15.18
CA GLN A 134 -7.33 -5.26 -16.59
C GLN A 134 -5.93 -4.65 -16.76
N VAL A 135 -5.60 -3.60 -16.01
CA VAL A 135 -4.28 -2.94 -16.10
C VAL A 135 -3.16 -3.87 -15.62
N LEU A 136 -3.37 -4.56 -14.50
CA LEU A 136 -2.37 -5.48 -13.94
C LEU A 136 -2.18 -6.73 -14.80
N SER A 137 -3.21 -7.15 -15.54
CA SER A 137 -3.10 -8.26 -16.51
C SER A 137 -2.30 -7.91 -17.78
N GLN A 138 -2.02 -6.64 -18.03
CA GLN A 138 -1.34 -6.18 -19.25
C GLN A 138 0.19 -6.12 -19.14
N SER A 139 0.79 -6.39 -17.98
CA SER A 139 2.23 -6.17 -17.81
C SER A 139 3.11 -7.23 -18.48
N SER A 140 4.21 -6.75 -19.07
CA SER A 140 5.23 -7.47 -19.86
C SER A 140 6.49 -7.77 -19.03
N ASP A 141 7.53 -8.32 -19.67
CA ASP A 141 8.77 -8.91 -19.09
C ASP A 141 8.74 -10.43 -18.86
N GLY A 142 8.03 -11.16 -19.73
CA GLY A 142 8.04 -12.63 -19.76
C GLY A 142 7.12 -13.30 -18.73
N TYR A 143 6.31 -12.50 -18.04
CA TYR A 143 5.25 -12.98 -17.16
C TYR A 143 3.91 -13.03 -17.90
N GLU A 144 3.16 -14.09 -17.70
CA GLU A 144 1.78 -14.25 -18.12
C GLU A 144 0.88 -14.10 -16.89
N TYR A 145 -0.15 -13.24 -17.02
CA TYR A 145 -1.08 -12.93 -15.95
C TYR A 145 -2.49 -13.34 -16.38
N GLU A 146 -3.15 -14.20 -15.61
CA GLU A 146 -4.53 -14.61 -15.83
C GLU A 146 -5.38 -14.34 -14.59
N VAL A 147 -6.50 -13.62 -14.74
CA VAL A 147 -7.48 -13.48 -13.66
C VAL A 147 -8.29 -14.78 -13.56
N ILE A 148 -8.07 -15.54 -12.49
CA ILE A 148 -8.68 -16.87 -12.29
C ILE A 148 -9.89 -16.85 -11.36
N GLU A 149 -10.02 -15.82 -10.53
CA GLU A 149 -11.10 -15.71 -9.54
C GLU A 149 -11.50 -14.25 -9.32
N ARG A 150 -12.79 -14.07 -9.05
CA ARG A 150 -13.39 -12.80 -8.61
C ARG A 150 -14.42 -13.12 -7.54
N ASP A 151 -14.40 -12.37 -6.44
CA ASP A 151 -15.34 -12.59 -5.34
C ASP A 151 -15.52 -11.31 -4.52
N ARG A 152 -16.46 -11.36 -3.57
CA ARG A 152 -16.61 -10.38 -2.49
C ARG A 152 -16.34 -11.05 -1.15
N VAL A 153 -15.39 -10.51 -0.41
CA VAL A 153 -14.95 -11.12 0.85
C VAL A 153 -15.12 -10.18 2.03
N PHE A 154 -15.29 -10.76 3.22
CA PHE A 154 -15.27 -10.02 4.47
C PHE A 154 -13.95 -10.26 5.21
N LEU A 155 -13.13 -9.22 5.33
CA LEU A 155 -11.87 -9.24 6.07
C LEU A 155 -11.95 -8.22 7.20
N GLN A 156 -11.60 -8.64 8.43
CA GLN A 156 -11.63 -7.77 9.62
C GLN A 156 -12.98 -7.05 9.85
N GLY A 157 -14.09 -7.71 9.48
CA GLY A 157 -15.45 -7.15 9.59
C GLY A 157 -15.81 -6.14 8.49
N LEU A 158 -15.01 -6.05 7.43
CA LEU A 158 -15.22 -5.11 6.34
C LEU A 158 -15.27 -5.84 4.99
N GLU A 159 -16.14 -5.37 4.10
CA GLU A 159 -16.29 -5.94 2.75
C GLU A 159 -15.23 -5.40 1.79
N PHE A 160 -14.71 -6.26 0.92
CA PHE A 160 -13.75 -5.94 -0.16
C PHE A 160 -14.19 -6.62 -1.45
N GLU A 161 -13.99 -5.93 -2.58
CA GLU A 161 -13.93 -6.56 -3.90
C GLU A 161 -12.60 -7.30 -4.02
N MET A 162 -12.63 -8.54 -4.47
CA MET A 162 -11.45 -9.38 -4.58
C MET A 162 -11.30 -9.93 -5.99
N PHE A 163 -10.06 -9.97 -6.47
CA PHE A 163 -9.70 -10.80 -7.61
C PHE A 163 -8.36 -11.50 -7.37
N THR A 164 -8.23 -12.71 -7.92
CA THR A 164 -7.00 -13.51 -7.89
C THR A 164 -6.42 -13.58 -9.29
N GLN A 165 -5.15 -13.27 -9.42
CA GLN A 165 -4.36 -13.50 -10.63
C GLN A 165 -3.43 -14.70 -10.42
N GLU A 166 -3.39 -15.60 -11.38
CA GLU A 166 -2.29 -16.55 -11.53
C GLU A 166 -1.20 -15.89 -12.37
N VAL A 167 0.04 -15.97 -11.87
CA VAL A 167 1.22 -15.40 -12.52
C VAL A 167 2.17 -16.53 -12.87
N THR A 168 2.49 -16.63 -14.15
CA THR A 168 3.42 -17.64 -14.70
C THR A 168 4.61 -16.95 -15.35
N GLN A 169 5.82 -17.44 -15.09
CA GLN A 169 7.03 -16.99 -15.81
C GLN A 169 7.75 -18.20 -16.40
N ASP A 170 7.88 -18.27 -17.72
CA ASP A 170 8.56 -19.37 -18.43
C ASP A 170 8.14 -20.77 -17.91
N GLU A 171 9.09 -21.61 -17.47
CA GLU A 171 8.89 -22.95 -16.91
C GLU A 171 8.79 -22.95 -15.36
N SER A 172 8.64 -21.80 -14.72
CA SER A 172 8.53 -21.71 -13.27
C SER A 172 7.17 -22.21 -12.76
N VAL A 173 7.13 -22.59 -11.49
CA VAL A 173 5.88 -22.92 -10.81
C VAL A 173 5.06 -21.63 -10.68
N PRO A 174 3.80 -21.59 -11.16
CA PRO A 174 2.97 -20.42 -11.06
C PRO A 174 2.71 -20.06 -9.59
N TYR A 175 2.59 -18.77 -9.34
CA TYR A 175 2.19 -18.24 -8.04
C TYR A 175 0.91 -17.41 -8.19
N ARG A 176 0.27 -17.12 -7.06
CA ARG A 176 -0.98 -16.36 -7.05
C ARG A 176 -0.76 -15.00 -6.44
N CYS A 177 -1.46 -14.02 -6.99
CA CYS A 177 -1.57 -12.66 -6.51
C CYS A 177 -3.04 -12.39 -6.21
N GLU A 178 -3.38 -12.21 -4.94
CA GLU A 178 -4.71 -11.83 -4.51
C GLU A 178 -4.74 -10.32 -4.23
N TYR A 179 -5.75 -9.65 -4.77
CA TYR A 179 -6.00 -8.24 -4.57
C TYR A 179 -7.33 -8.04 -3.89
N TYR A 180 -7.34 -7.27 -2.81
CA TYR A 180 -8.51 -6.93 -2.02
C TYR A 180 -8.65 -5.42 -2.01
N ILE A 181 -9.72 -4.93 -2.60
CA ILE A 181 -9.92 -3.51 -2.88
C ILE A 181 -11.18 -3.03 -2.20
N ARG A 182 -11.07 -1.89 -1.51
CA ARG A 182 -12.22 -1.17 -0.98
C ARG A 182 -12.08 0.31 -1.26
N GLU A 183 -13.21 1.00 -1.32
CA GLU A 183 -13.24 2.45 -1.14
C GLU A 183 -13.17 2.78 0.36
N ILE A 184 -12.27 3.70 0.74
CA ILE A 184 -12.11 4.17 2.12
C ILE A 184 -12.58 5.61 2.32
N GLN A 185 -12.55 6.42 1.27
CA GLN A 185 -13.06 7.79 1.16
C GLN A 185 -13.49 8.01 -0.29
N GLU A 186 -14.24 9.08 -0.57
CA GLU A 186 -14.63 9.43 -1.95
C GLU A 186 -13.39 9.42 -2.86
N ASP A 187 -13.48 8.69 -3.98
CA ASP A 187 -12.43 8.55 -5.00
C ASP A 187 -11.08 7.99 -4.44
N THR A 188 -11.09 7.34 -3.28
CA THR A 188 -9.89 6.85 -2.58
C THR A 188 -10.03 5.36 -2.24
N TYR A 189 -9.15 4.56 -2.82
CA TYR A 189 -9.19 3.10 -2.75
C TYR A 189 -8.00 2.56 -1.97
N LEU A 190 -8.27 1.73 -0.97
CA LEU A 190 -7.26 0.91 -0.31
C LEU A 190 -7.18 -0.42 -1.03
N THR A 191 -5.98 -0.75 -1.51
CA THR A 191 -5.67 -2.05 -2.10
C THR A 191 -4.72 -2.81 -1.19
N ILE A 192 -5.11 -4.04 -0.86
CA ILE A 192 -4.29 -5.01 -0.16
C ILE A 192 -3.92 -6.10 -1.17
N TYR A 193 -2.64 -6.35 -1.30
CA TYR A 193 -2.07 -7.32 -2.21
C TYR A 193 -1.33 -8.38 -1.41
N VAL A 194 -1.56 -9.65 -1.76
CA VAL A 194 -0.78 -10.77 -1.22
C VAL A 194 -0.36 -11.69 -2.35
N ASP A 195 0.92 -12.06 -2.40
CA ASP A 195 1.41 -13.13 -3.25
C ASP A 195 1.81 -14.37 -2.46
N TYR A 196 1.59 -15.54 -3.06
CA TYR A 196 1.97 -16.84 -2.48
C TYR A 196 2.04 -17.93 -3.53
N TRP A 197 2.80 -18.99 -3.23
CA TRP A 197 2.85 -20.20 -4.04
C TRP A 197 1.79 -21.20 -3.54
N PRO A 198 0.81 -21.59 -4.37
CA PRO A 198 -0.32 -22.40 -3.93
C PRO A 198 0.07 -23.82 -3.48
N ASP A 199 1.21 -24.33 -3.96
CA ASP A 199 1.72 -25.66 -3.61
C ASP A 199 2.62 -25.65 -2.34
N SER A 200 2.98 -24.49 -1.81
CA SER A 200 3.70 -24.36 -0.53
C SER A 200 2.72 -24.13 0.61
N GLU A 201 2.58 -25.12 1.51
CA GLU A 201 1.74 -25.01 2.71
C GLU A 201 2.16 -23.80 3.56
N LYS A 202 3.46 -23.53 3.66
CA LYS A 202 4.01 -22.39 4.40
C LYS A 202 3.61 -21.06 3.75
N SER A 203 3.78 -20.94 2.44
CA SER A 203 3.45 -19.71 1.70
C SER A 203 1.95 -19.39 1.82
N VAL A 204 1.10 -20.41 1.70
CA VAL A 204 -0.37 -20.27 1.87
C VAL A 204 -0.74 -19.89 3.31
N GLU A 205 -0.12 -20.49 4.32
CA GLU A 205 -0.38 -20.16 5.73
C GLU A 205 0.05 -18.73 6.06
N ASP A 206 1.25 -18.34 5.64
CA ASP A 206 1.78 -16.98 5.86
C ASP A 206 0.91 -15.93 5.13
N ALA A 207 0.41 -16.23 3.93
CA ALA A 207 -0.53 -15.35 3.19
C ALA A 207 -1.84 -15.13 3.94
N ARG A 208 -2.48 -16.21 4.39
CA ARG A 208 -3.71 -16.15 5.19
C ARG A 208 -3.48 -15.39 6.49
N ARG A 209 -2.37 -15.65 7.16
CA ARG A 209 -2.02 -14.97 8.40
C ARG A 209 -1.80 -13.49 8.17
N ALA A 210 -1.14 -13.12 7.07
CA ALA A 210 -0.96 -11.72 6.70
C ALA A 210 -2.30 -11.00 6.49
N LEU A 211 -3.24 -11.60 5.76
CA LEU A 211 -4.58 -11.03 5.57
C LEU A 211 -5.38 -10.91 6.88
N GLN A 212 -5.18 -11.83 7.82
CA GLN A 212 -5.91 -11.83 9.09
C GLN A 212 -5.29 -10.92 10.16
N GLU A 213 -3.99 -10.69 10.11
CA GLU A 213 -3.26 -10.06 11.21
C GLU A 213 -2.62 -8.72 10.83
N CYS A 214 -2.27 -8.49 9.56
CA CYS A 214 -1.40 -7.36 9.19
C CYS A 214 -2.10 -6.03 9.01
N PHE A 215 -3.42 -5.96 8.90
CA PHE A 215 -4.10 -4.69 8.72
C PHE A 215 -5.36 -4.56 9.55
N ARG A 216 -5.62 -3.34 9.97
CA ARG A 216 -6.86 -2.92 10.60
C ARG A 216 -7.21 -1.54 10.09
N ILE A 217 -8.42 -1.38 9.57
CA ILE A 217 -8.95 -0.04 9.30
C ILE A 217 -9.51 0.48 10.61
N VAL A 218 -8.90 1.53 11.12
CA VAL A 218 -9.29 2.19 12.35
C VAL A 218 -10.13 3.38 11.94
N GLN A 219 -11.46 3.18 11.88
CA GLN A 219 -12.40 4.28 11.78
C GLN A 219 -12.40 5.07 13.10
N GLU A 220 -11.33 5.83 13.34
CA GLU A 220 -11.26 6.80 14.42
C GLU A 220 -10.67 8.09 13.86
N TYR A 221 -11.39 8.81 13.01
CA TYR A 221 -11.33 10.26 13.00
C TYR A 221 -12.70 10.81 12.65
N GLU A 222 -13.35 11.39 13.67
CA GLU A 222 -14.38 12.40 13.49
C GLU A 222 -13.88 13.37 12.43
N GLN A 223 -14.73 13.63 11.43
CA GLN A 223 -14.54 14.68 10.44
C GLN A 223 -14.01 15.92 11.17
N VAL A 224 -12.72 16.25 10.98
CA VAL A 224 -12.24 17.57 11.34
C VAL A 224 -12.86 18.50 10.31
N ALA A 225 -14.04 18.99 10.68
CA ALA A 225 -14.83 19.99 9.98
C ALA A 225 -14.07 21.32 9.81
#